data_AF-A0A7K1LTD9-F1
#
_entry.id   AF-A0A7K1LTD9-F1
#
_cell.length_a   1.000
_cell.length_b   1.000
_cell.length_c   1.000
_cell.angle_alpha   90.00
_cell.angle_beta   90.00
_cell.angle_gamma   90.00
#
_symmetry.space_group_name_H-M   'P 1'
#
loop_
_entity.id
_entity.type
_entity.pdbx_description
1 polymer ?
#
loop_
_entity_poly.entity_id
_entity_poly.type
_entity_poly.pdbx_seq_one_letter_code
_entity_poly.pdbx_strand_id
1 'polypeptide(L)'
;LSSFHGVTRNPWNLANNTGGSSSGAAAAAAAGYGPLHLGTDIGGSVRLPAGWCGLVGFKPSLGRIPIDPYYTGRCAGPMTRCMDDCLLLMRYLAQPDARDATSLPPEVLDWSAEPLSVRGLRVGLQ
;
A
#
# COMPACT_ATOMS: atom_id res chain seq x y z
N LEU A 1 4.83 18.71 -9.50
CA LEU A 1 3.69 17.82 -9.83
C LEU A 1 4.00 17.15 -11.17
N SER A 2 4.00 15.82 -11.26
CA SER A 2 4.73 15.06 -12.30
C SER A 2 3.86 14.20 -13.25
N SER A 3 2.54 14.40 -13.27
CA SER A 3 1.63 13.64 -14.15
C SER A 3 1.35 14.40 -15.44
N PHE A 4 1.45 13.73 -16.58
CA PHE A 4 1.05 14.26 -17.89
C PHE A 4 -0.47 14.57 -17.96
N HIS A 5 -1.27 13.85 -17.19
CA HIS A 5 -2.74 13.94 -17.20
C HIS A 5 -3.30 14.97 -16.18
N GLY A 6 -2.44 15.89 -15.71
CA GLY A 6 -2.82 16.90 -14.72
C GLY A 6 -2.77 16.39 -13.27
N VAL A 7 -3.24 17.25 -12.36
CA VAL A 7 -3.08 17.08 -10.91
C VAL A 7 -4.25 16.28 -10.32
N THR A 8 -3.95 15.14 -9.71
CA THR A 8 -4.92 14.44 -8.85
C THR A 8 -5.21 15.27 -7.59
N ARG A 9 -6.49 15.53 -7.32
CA ARG A 9 -6.93 16.30 -6.15
C ARG A 9 -7.41 15.39 -5.03
N ASN A 10 -7.23 15.84 -3.80
CA ASN A 10 -7.61 15.09 -2.61
C ASN A 10 -9.15 15.12 -2.44
N PRO A 11 -9.84 13.96 -2.35
CA PRO A 11 -11.30 13.92 -2.20
C PRO A 11 -11.83 14.61 -0.94
N TRP A 12 -11.02 14.73 0.12
CA TRP A 12 -11.39 15.45 1.34
C TRP A 12 -11.37 16.96 1.18
N ASN A 13 -10.53 17.49 0.27
CA ASN A 13 -10.47 18.91 -0.07
C ASN A 13 -9.77 19.10 -1.43
N LEU A 14 -10.53 19.55 -2.43
CA LEU A 14 -10.04 19.68 -3.81
C LEU A 14 -8.97 20.76 -4.01
N ALA A 15 -8.76 21.66 -3.03
CA ALA A 15 -7.62 22.59 -3.04
C ALA A 15 -6.29 21.87 -2.76
N ASN A 16 -6.33 20.71 -2.09
CA ASN A 16 -5.14 19.95 -1.67
C ASN A 16 -4.73 18.89 -2.70
N ASN A 17 -3.48 18.47 -2.61
CA ASN A 17 -2.97 17.32 -3.34
C ASN A 17 -3.10 16.03 -2.51
N THR A 18 -2.94 14.88 -3.15
CA THR A 18 -3.11 13.55 -2.54
C THR A 18 -1.81 12.95 -2.00
N GLY A 19 -0.68 13.64 -2.14
CA GLY A 19 0.64 13.02 -2.05
C GLY A 19 0.98 12.23 -3.31
N GLY A 20 2.07 11.47 -3.28
CA GLY A 20 2.50 10.67 -4.42
C GLY A 20 3.63 9.71 -4.07
N SER A 21 4.03 8.84 -4.99
CA SER A 21 3.58 8.77 -6.39
C SER A 21 2.24 8.06 -6.62
N SER A 22 1.69 7.31 -5.66
CA SER A 22 0.42 6.56 -5.82
C SER A 22 -0.82 7.44 -5.63
N SER A 23 -0.79 8.65 -6.20
CA SER A 23 -1.79 9.72 -6.05
C SER A 23 -3.18 9.29 -6.51
N GLY A 24 -3.27 8.69 -7.70
CA GLY A 24 -4.53 8.22 -8.28
C GLY A 24 -5.19 7.12 -7.45
N ALA A 25 -4.40 6.16 -6.98
CA ALA A 25 -4.89 5.07 -6.13
C ALA A 25 -5.46 5.60 -4.80
N ALA A 26 -4.77 6.55 -4.15
CA ALA A 26 -5.26 7.17 -2.92
C ALA A 26 -6.55 7.96 -3.15
N ALA A 27 -6.61 8.78 -4.19
CA ALA A 27 -7.80 9.56 -4.50
C ALA A 27 -8.99 8.67 -4.83
N ALA A 28 -8.80 7.65 -5.67
CA ALA A 28 -9.87 6.73 -6.05
C ALA A 28 -10.39 5.92 -4.85
N ALA A 29 -9.50 5.46 -3.97
CA ALA A 29 -9.88 4.74 -2.76
C ALA A 29 -10.67 5.65 -1.80
N ALA A 30 -10.19 6.87 -1.54
CA ALA A 30 -10.87 7.82 -0.67
C ALA A 30 -12.20 8.33 -1.25
N ALA A 31 -12.29 8.47 -2.57
CA ALA A 31 -13.52 8.83 -3.28
C ALA A 31 -14.52 7.67 -3.46
N GLY A 32 -14.16 6.44 -3.04
CA GLY A 32 -15.05 5.29 -3.10
C GLY A 32 -15.22 4.68 -4.49
N TYR A 33 -14.24 4.82 -5.39
CA TYR A 33 -14.29 4.23 -6.75
C TYR A 33 -14.14 2.70 -6.73
N GLY A 34 -13.79 2.13 -5.57
CA GLY A 34 -13.78 0.71 -5.30
C GLY A 34 -13.22 0.43 -3.90
N PRO A 35 -13.23 -0.84 -3.45
CA PRO A 35 -12.64 -1.21 -2.16
C PRO A 35 -11.12 -1.42 -2.24
N LEU A 36 -10.61 -1.92 -3.37
CA LEU A 36 -9.24 -2.46 -3.47
C LEU A 36 -8.38 -1.63 -4.42
N HIS A 37 -7.34 -0.99 -3.90
CA HIS A 37 -6.40 -0.19 -4.69
C HIS A 37 -4.96 -0.57 -4.37
N LEU A 38 -4.07 -0.29 -5.32
CA LEU A 38 -2.67 -0.64 -5.26
C LEU A 38 -1.79 0.56 -5.58
N GLY A 39 -0.67 0.65 -4.87
CA GLY A 39 0.39 1.60 -5.17
C GLY A 39 1.76 0.94 -5.16
N THR A 40 2.77 1.74 -5.44
CA THR A 40 4.18 1.35 -5.30
C THR A 40 4.88 2.32 -4.37
N ASP A 41 5.77 1.83 -3.53
CA ASP A 41 6.48 2.58 -2.50
C ASP A 41 7.99 2.35 -2.64
N ILE A 42 8.73 3.43 -2.88
CA ILE A 42 10.20 3.46 -2.80
C ILE A 42 10.61 4.22 -1.54
N GLY A 43 10.16 5.48 -1.43
CA GLY A 43 10.48 6.37 -0.30
C GLY A 43 9.28 6.81 0.54
N GLY A 44 8.11 6.19 0.36
CA GLY A 44 6.85 6.59 1.00
C GLY A 44 5.65 6.63 0.06
N SER A 45 5.81 6.26 -1.21
CA SER A 45 4.80 6.46 -2.26
C SER A 45 3.49 5.68 -2.10
N VAL A 46 3.36 4.77 -1.13
CA VAL A 46 2.07 4.20 -0.67
C VAL A 46 1.63 4.86 0.63
N ARG A 47 2.54 4.93 1.63
CA ARG A 47 2.22 5.39 2.99
C ARG A 47 1.87 6.87 3.06
N LEU A 48 2.61 7.73 2.35
CA LEU A 48 2.37 9.18 2.31
C LEU A 48 0.98 9.50 1.71
N PRO A 49 0.65 9.06 0.48
CA PRO A 49 -0.66 9.38 -0.08
C PRO A 49 -1.82 8.70 0.66
N ALA A 50 -1.62 7.51 1.23
CA ALA A 50 -2.61 6.90 2.11
C ALA A 50 -2.87 7.75 3.36
N GLY A 51 -1.81 8.20 4.04
CA GLY A 51 -1.94 9.06 5.21
C GLY A 51 -2.65 10.38 4.91
N TRP A 52 -2.37 11.01 3.76
CA TRP A 52 -2.99 12.28 3.38
C TRP A 52 -4.44 12.12 2.89
N CYS A 53 -4.82 10.93 2.42
CA CYS A 53 -6.17 10.63 1.97
C CYS A 53 -6.98 9.81 3.00
N GLY A 54 -6.48 9.61 4.22
CA GLY A 54 -7.21 8.92 5.29
C GLY A 54 -7.46 7.44 5.02
N LEU A 55 -6.46 6.73 4.50
CA LEU A 55 -6.55 5.32 4.11
C LEU A 55 -5.60 4.43 4.92
N VAL A 56 -5.88 3.14 4.91
CA VAL A 56 -4.87 2.11 5.23
C VAL A 56 -3.91 2.03 4.04
N GLY A 57 -2.63 2.34 4.27
CA GLY A 57 -1.57 2.19 3.29
C GLY A 57 -0.46 1.31 3.83
N PHE A 58 -0.31 0.10 3.28
CA PHE A 58 0.64 -0.88 3.78
C PHE A 58 1.78 -1.10 2.78
N LYS A 59 3.01 -0.82 3.22
CA LYS A 59 4.23 -1.19 2.50
C LYS A 59 4.80 -2.45 3.15
N PRO A 60 4.66 -3.64 2.55
CA PRO A 60 5.20 -4.86 3.11
C PRO A 60 6.74 -4.86 3.09
N SER A 61 7.34 -5.94 3.61
CA SER A 61 8.75 -6.23 3.42
C SER A 61 9.09 -6.30 1.93
N LEU A 62 10.28 -5.82 1.55
CA LEU A 62 10.76 -5.92 0.17
C LEU A 62 10.77 -7.39 -0.28
N GLY A 63 10.30 -7.66 -1.49
CA GLY A 63 10.18 -9.02 -2.03
C GLY A 63 8.95 -9.81 -1.55
N ARG A 64 8.09 -9.23 -0.68
CA ARG A 64 6.87 -9.92 -0.23
C ARG A 64 5.78 -9.94 -1.29
N ILE A 65 5.59 -8.83 -2.02
CA ILE A 65 4.75 -8.79 -3.22
C ILE A 65 5.72 -8.75 -4.39
N PRO A 66 5.70 -9.75 -5.28
CA PRO A 66 6.61 -9.79 -6.42
C PRO A 66 6.30 -8.66 -7.40
N ILE A 67 7.34 -8.12 -8.03
CA ILE A 67 7.26 -7.07 -9.05
C ILE A 67 8.09 -7.45 -10.26
N ASP A 68 7.51 -7.28 -11.44
CA ASP A 68 8.18 -7.44 -12.73
C ASP A 68 8.01 -6.14 -13.55
N PRO A 69 9.11 -5.49 -14.01
CA PRO A 69 10.51 -5.82 -13.74
C PRO A 69 10.91 -5.53 -12.28
N TYR A 70 11.76 -6.40 -11.71
CA TYR A 70 12.19 -6.26 -10.32
C TYR A 70 13.07 -5.01 -10.10
N TYR A 71 13.03 -4.47 -8.89
CA TYR A 71 13.86 -3.33 -8.49
C TYR A 71 14.10 -3.32 -6.98
N THR A 72 15.37 -3.24 -6.57
CA THR A 72 15.86 -3.42 -5.18
C THR A 72 15.52 -2.28 -4.20
N GLY A 73 14.47 -1.51 -4.47
CA GLY A 73 13.97 -0.47 -3.59
C GLY A 73 12.47 -0.21 -3.72
N ARG A 74 11.74 -0.99 -4.53
CA ARG A 74 10.31 -0.78 -4.79
C ARG A 74 9.52 -1.92 -4.15
N CYS A 75 8.52 -1.57 -3.37
CA CYS A 75 7.48 -2.49 -2.92
C CYS A 75 6.17 -2.10 -3.60
N ALA A 76 5.39 -3.07 -4.07
CA ALA A 76 3.96 -2.85 -4.26
C ALA A 76 3.27 -2.90 -2.88
N GLY A 77 2.13 -2.25 -2.73
CA GLY A 77 1.42 -2.23 -1.46
C GLY A 77 -0.05 -1.88 -1.63
N PRO A 78 -0.95 -2.54 -0.87
CA PRO A 78 -2.37 -2.23 -0.89
C PRO A 78 -2.66 -0.86 -0.27
N MET A 79 -3.67 -0.20 -0.82
CA MET A 79 -4.24 1.06 -0.35
C MET A 79 -5.76 0.88 -0.27
N THR A 80 -6.32 0.90 0.94
CA THR A 80 -7.69 0.46 1.20
C THR A 80 -8.35 1.32 2.27
N ARG A 81 -9.68 1.25 2.39
CA ARG A 81 -10.43 2.03 3.37
C ARG A 81 -10.47 1.37 4.77
N CYS A 82 -10.17 0.08 4.87
CA CYS A 82 -10.11 -0.65 6.13
C CYS A 82 -9.00 -1.72 6.10
N MET A 83 -8.61 -2.21 7.29
CA MET A 83 -7.56 -3.22 7.40
C MET A 83 -7.97 -4.56 6.79
N ASP A 84 -9.24 -4.93 6.87
CA ASP A 84 -9.75 -6.21 6.34
C ASP A 84 -9.53 -6.32 4.82
N ASP A 85 -9.79 -5.24 4.08
CA ASP A 85 -9.53 -5.17 2.64
C ASP A 85 -8.01 -5.23 2.33
N CYS A 86 -7.19 -4.62 3.18
CA CYS A 86 -5.73 -4.69 3.07
C CYS A 86 -5.24 -6.14 3.24
N LEU A 87 -5.74 -6.82 4.26
CA LEU A 87 -5.45 -8.22 4.56
C LEU A 87 -5.92 -9.14 3.41
N LEU A 88 -7.14 -8.93 2.90
CA LEU A 88 -7.68 -9.63 1.74
C LEU A 88 -6.75 -9.49 0.53
N LEU A 89 -6.31 -8.28 0.19
CA LEU A 89 -5.38 -8.06 -0.91
C LEU A 89 -4.04 -8.77 -0.69
N MET A 90 -3.47 -8.68 0.52
CA MET A 90 -2.19 -9.31 0.83
C MET A 90 -2.23 -10.83 0.62
N ARG A 91 -3.36 -11.48 0.89
CA ARG A 91 -3.54 -12.92 0.63
C ARG A 91 -3.24 -13.31 -0.82
N TYR A 92 -3.60 -12.46 -1.77
CA TYR A 92 -3.41 -12.69 -3.20
C TYR A 92 -2.13 -12.09 -3.75
N LEU A 93 -1.72 -10.93 -3.24
CA LEU A 93 -0.55 -10.22 -3.72
C LEU A 93 0.76 -10.82 -3.22
N ALA A 94 0.76 -11.46 -2.04
CA ALA A 94 1.98 -12.04 -1.46
C ALA A 94 2.34 -13.42 -2.02
N GLN A 95 1.69 -13.86 -3.11
CA GLN A 95 1.99 -15.12 -3.75
C GLN A 95 3.35 -15.04 -4.47
N PRO A 96 4.13 -16.14 -4.48
CA PRO A 96 5.45 -16.14 -5.10
C PRO A 96 5.38 -16.01 -6.63
N ASP A 97 6.37 -15.36 -7.22
CA ASP A 97 6.54 -15.28 -8.68
C ASP A 97 8.03 -15.39 -9.03
N ALA A 98 8.38 -16.34 -9.90
CA ALA A 98 9.75 -16.62 -10.30
C ALA A 98 10.40 -15.51 -11.15
N ARG A 99 9.60 -14.57 -11.68
CA ARG A 99 10.11 -13.44 -12.48
C ARG A 99 10.76 -12.36 -11.63
N ASP A 100 10.37 -12.25 -10.36
CA ASP A 100 10.96 -11.28 -9.44
C ASP A 100 12.15 -11.90 -8.70
N ALA A 101 13.37 -11.53 -9.11
CA ALA A 101 14.62 -11.97 -8.51
C ALA A 101 14.83 -11.46 -7.06
N THR A 102 13.98 -10.55 -6.58
CA THR A 102 13.97 -10.05 -5.20
C THR A 102 12.93 -10.73 -4.31
N SER A 103 12.13 -11.66 -4.86
CA SER A 103 11.10 -12.39 -4.12
C SER A 103 11.67 -13.05 -2.87
N LEU A 104 10.97 -12.84 -1.75
CA LEU A 104 11.22 -13.61 -0.53
C LEU A 104 10.80 -15.07 -0.76
N PRO A 105 11.40 -16.02 -0.01
CA PRO A 105 10.94 -17.40 -0.01
C PRO A 105 9.41 -17.47 0.24
N PRO A 106 8.70 -18.37 -0.46
CA PRO A 106 7.27 -18.55 -0.23
C PRO A 106 6.99 -18.86 1.25
N GLU A 107 6.09 -18.10 1.85
CA GLU A 107 5.68 -18.28 3.24
C GLU A 107 4.15 -18.26 3.31
N VAL A 108 3.58 -19.23 4.02
CA VAL A 108 2.14 -19.28 4.26
C VAL A 108 1.83 -18.36 5.43
N LEU A 109 1.61 -17.08 5.11
CA LEU A 109 1.19 -16.08 6.09
C LEU A 109 -0.33 -16.09 6.25
N ASP A 110 -0.77 -16.02 7.49
CA ASP A 110 -2.18 -15.84 7.81
C ASP A 110 -2.58 -14.37 7.64
N TRP A 111 -3.23 -14.08 6.52
CA TRP A 111 -3.82 -12.78 6.21
C TRP A 111 -5.32 -12.71 6.55
N SER A 112 -5.82 -13.55 7.45
CA SER A 112 -7.20 -13.48 7.97
C SER A 112 -7.27 -12.89 9.39
N ALA A 113 -6.12 -12.42 9.90
CA ALA A 113 -5.82 -12.25 11.31
C ALA A 113 -6.87 -11.48 12.13
N GLU A 114 -7.27 -12.11 13.24
CA GLU A 114 -7.93 -11.46 14.36
C GLU A 114 -7.00 -10.44 15.05
N PRO A 115 -7.52 -9.32 15.57
CA PRO A 115 -6.71 -8.35 16.29
C PRO A 115 -5.99 -8.99 17.48
N LEU A 116 -4.65 -8.94 17.46
CA LEU A 116 -3.84 -9.39 18.59
C LEU A 116 -3.96 -8.39 19.76
N SER A 117 -3.89 -8.90 20.98
CA SER A 117 -3.78 -8.05 22.17
C SER A 117 -2.49 -7.23 22.10
N VAL A 118 -2.63 -5.91 22.17
CA VAL A 118 -1.49 -4.98 22.23
C VAL A 118 -0.90 -4.82 23.63
N ARG A 119 -1.50 -5.47 24.64
CA ARG A 119 -1.06 -5.36 26.04
C ARG A 119 0.33 -5.99 26.19
N GLY A 120 1.27 -5.19 26.71
CA GLY A 120 2.65 -5.63 26.97
C GLY A 120 3.59 -5.49 25.76
N LEU A 121 3.10 -5.04 24.61
CA LEU A 121 3.97 -4.69 23.48
C LEU A 121 4.80 -3.45 23.83
N ARG A 122 6.07 -3.46 23.43
CA ARG A 122 7.00 -2.33 23.59
C ARG A 122 7.01 -1.54 22.29
N VAL A 123 6.69 -0.26 22.36
CA VAL A 123 6.67 0.65 21.21
C VAL A 123 7.81 1.65 21.34
N GLY A 124 8.68 1.71 20.33
CA GLY A 124 9.70 2.75 20.23
C GLY A 124 9.14 4.00 19.56
N LEU A 125 9.43 5.18 20.13
CA LEU A 125 9.09 6.48 19.55
C LEU A 125 10.37 7.09 18.94
N GLN A 126 10.30 7.48 17.67
CA GLN A 126 11.36 8.22 16.98
C GLN A 126 11.14 9.72 17.05
#